data_AF-A0A7J2K7Q1-F1
#
_entry.id   AF-A0A7J2K7Q1-F1
#
_cell.length_a   1.000
_cell.length_b   1.000
_cell.length_c   1.000
_cell.angle_alpha   90.00
_cell.angle_beta   90.00
_cell.angle_gamma   90.00
#
_symmetry.space_group_name_H-M   'P 1'
#
loop_
_entity.id
_entity.type
_entity.pdbx_description
1 polymer ?
#
loop_
_entity_poly.entity_id
_entity_poly.type
_entity_poly.pdbx_seq_one_letter_code
_entity_poly.pdbx_strand_id
1 'polypeptide(L)'
;MTYASISDVKWWLKHPQDDTSLDAEINGILESVDSEINNILSEYTETPITDEGLKEILGDIEAQWAAGVLRQRRIQSGDEEDIYIQVA
;
A
#
# COMPACT_ATOMS: atom_id res chain seq x y z
N MET A 1 -2.87 12.08 4.17
CA MET A 1 -3.88 11.83 3.11
C MET A 1 -3.07 11.03 2.11
N THR A 2 -3.36 9.74 2.00
CA THR A 2 -2.51 8.81 1.26
C THR A 2 -2.56 9.13 -0.23
N TYR A 3 -1.45 8.87 -0.93
CA TYR A 3 -1.37 8.93 -2.39
C TYR A 3 -2.07 7.73 -3.04
N ALA A 4 -2.11 6.59 -2.35
CA ALA A 4 -2.77 5.36 -2.77
C ALA A 4 -4.12 5.13 -2.08
N SER A 5 -4.97 4.33 -2.72
CA SER A 5 -6.22 3.81 -2.15
C SER A 5 -6.10 2.35 -1.72
N ILE A 6 -7.05 1.88 -0.90
CA ILE A 6 -7.16 0.46 -0.52
C ILE A 6 -7.27 -0.43 -1.76
N SER A 7 -8.02 0.01 -2.77
CA SER A 7 -8.22 -0.73 -4.03
C SER A 7 -6.89 -0.97 -4.77
N ASP A 8 -6.00 0.01 -4.78
CA ASP A 8 -4.67 -0.09 -5.41
C ASP A 8 -3.81 -1.14 -4.69
N VAL A 9 -3.84 -1.15 -3.36
CA VAL A 9 -3.14 -2.17 -2.56
C VAL A 9 -3.72 -3.56 -2.82
N LYS A 10 -5.05 -3.70 -2.85
CA LYS A 10 -5.72 -4.96 -3.17
C LYS A 10 -5.36 -5.46 -4.57
N TRP A 11 -5.24 -4.56 -5.54
CA TRP A 11 -4.79 -4.91 -6.89
C TRP A 11 -3.39 -5.52 -6.85
N TRP A 12 -2.45 -4.89 -6.13
CA TRP A 12 -1.10 -5.40 -5.95
C TRP A 12 -1.05 -6.74 -5.20
N LEU A 13 -1.93 -6.93 -4.22
CA LEU A 13 -2.09 -8.18 -3.48
C LEU A 13 -2.82 -9.28 -4.27
N LYS A 14 -3.41 -8.97 -5.43
CA LYS A 14 -4.34 -9.84 -6.16
C LYS A 14 -5.51 -10.30 -5.28
N HIS A 15 -5.95 -9.43 -4.36
CA HIS A 15 -7.07 -9.67 -3.46
C HIS A 15 -8.38 -9.21 -4.11
N PRO A 16 -9.51 -9.93 -3.89
CA PRO A 16 -10.82 -9.49 -4.38
C PRO A 16 -11.16 -8.06 -3.92
N GLN A 17 -11.69 -7.24 -4.83
CA GLN A 17 -11.96 -5.83 -4.54
C GLN A 17 -13.15 -5.63 -3.60
N ASP A 18 -14.09 -6.57 -3.64
CA ASP A 18 -15.31 -6.63 -2.83
C ASP A 18 -15.10 -7.25 -1.44
N ASP A 19 -14.00 -7.97 -1.22
CA ASP A 19 -13.64 -8.50 0.09
C ASP A 19 -13.07 -7.38 0.97
N THR A 20 -13.77 -7.05 2.06
CA THR A 20 -13.41 -5.95 2.98
C THR A 20 -12.65 -6.43 4.21
N SER A 21 -12.34 -7.73 4.31
CA SER A 21 -11.68 -8.34 5.47
C SER A 21 -10.34 -7.70 5.82
N LEU A 22 -9.64 -7.14 4.82
CA LEU A 22 -8.32 -6.54 4.97
C LEU A 22 -8.33 -5.01 4.98
N ASP A 23 -9.47 -4.36 4.77
CA ASP A 23 -9.55 -2.91 4.55
C ASP A 23 -8.99 -2.10 5.71
N ALA A 24 -9.32 -2.49 6.95
CA ALA A 24 -8.84 -1.81 8.14
C ALA A 24 -7.31 -1.96 8.32
N GLU A 25 -6.76 -3.15 8.02
CA GLU A 25 -5.32 -3.39 8.09
C GLU A 25 -4.59 -2.61 6.98
N ILE A 26 -5.10 -2.67 5.75
CA ILE A 26 -4.55 -1.94 4.60
C ILE A 26 -4.55 -0.44 4.89
N ASN A 27 -5.64 0.12 5.41
CA ASN A 27 -5.71 1.54 5.73
C ASN A 27 -4.66 1.95 6.78
N GLY A 28 -4.49 1.15 7.84
CA GLY A 28 -3.47 1.43 8.86
C GLY A 28 -2.04 1.35 8.31
N ILE A 29 -1.77 0.43 7.37
CA ILE A 29 -0.46 0.35 6.70
C ILE A 29 -0.27 1.55 5.77
N LEU A 30 -1.29 1.91 4.98
CA LEU A 30 -1.25 3.08 4.10
C LEU A 30 -0.94 4.36 4.88
N GLU A 31 -1.63 4.62 5.99
CA GLU A 31 -1.35 5.81 6.83
C GLU A 31 0.10 5.84 7.34
N SER A 32 0.65 4.68 7.70
CA SER A 32 2.04 4.56 8.13
C SER A 32 3.02 4.83 6.99
N VAL A 33 2.75 4.28 5.81
CA VAL A 33 3.60 4.43 4.62
C VAL A 33 3.53 5.87 4.09
N ASP A 34 2.34 6.49 4.03
CA ASP A 34 2.14 7.91 3.69
C ASP A 34 3.01 8.81 4.57
N SER A 35 2.98 8.58 5.88
CA SER A 35 3.79 9.34 6.83
C SER A 35 5.29 9.17 6.58
N GLU A 36 5.74 7.96 6.23
CA GLU A 36 7.15 7.68 5.97
C GLU A 36 7.63 8.30 4.66
N ILE A 37 6.84 8.15 3.58
CA ILE A 37 7.09 8.79 2.29
C ILE A 37 7.21 10.31 2.46
N ASN A 38 6.23 10.95 3.12
CA ASN A 38 6.27 12.39 3.33
C ASN A 38 7.46 12.80 4.21
N ASN A 39 7.82 12.02 5.23
CA ASN A 39 8.99 12.30 6.04
C ASN A 39 10.29 12.27 5.20
N ILE A 40 10.48 11.26 4.36
CA ILE A 40 11.64 11.15 3.47
C ILE A 40 11.68 12.31 2.45
N LEU A 41 10.54 12.64 1.84
CA LEU A 41 10.47 13.69 0.83
C LEU A 41 10.63 15.11 1.42
N SER A 42 10.29 15.30 2.69
CA SER A 42 10.38 16.61 3.36
C SER A 42 11.79 17.19 3.41
N GLU A 43 12.82 16.35 3.27
CA GLU A 43 14.23 16.79 3.18
C GLU A 43 14.56 17.46 1.84
N TYR A 44 13.75 17.22 0.80
CA TYR A 44 14.04 17.63 -0.57
C TYR A 44 13.00 18.59 -1.15
N THR A 45 11.77 18.55 -0.65
CA THR A 45 10.64 19.32 -1.18
C THR A 45 9.56 19.57 -0.12
N GLU A 46 8.66 20.50 -0.40
CA GLU A 46 7.47 20.71 0.44
C GLU A 46 6.51 19.53 0.29
N THR A 47 6.06 19.00 1.44
CA THR A 47 5.15 17.86 1.52
C THR A 47 3.84 18.28 2.19
N PRO A 48 2.68 17.71 1.79
CA PRO A 48 2.53 16.64 0.81
C PRO A 48 2.71 17.13 -0.64
N ILE A 49 3.10 16.22 -1.53
CA ILE A 49 3.23 16.51 -2.94
C ILE A 49 1.85 16.78 -3.55
N THR A 50 1.72 17.92 -4.21
CA THR A 50 0.46 18.35 -4.83
C THR A 50 0.46 18.25 -6.35
N ASP A 51 1.62 18.03 -6.96
CA ASP A 51 1.74 17.82 -8.41
C ASP A 51 1.05 16.49 -8.81
N GLU A 52 0.06 16.57 -9.69
CA GLU A 52 -0.76 15.40 -10.04
C GLU A 52 0.03 14.30 -10.76
N GLY A 53 1.06 14.65 -11.55
CA GLY A 53 1.89 13.66 -12.23
C GLY A 53 2.77 12.89 -11.25
N LEU A 54 3.30 13.58 -10.23
CA LEU A 54 4.05 12.92 -9.15
C LEU A 54 3.15 12.13 -8.21
N LYS A 55 1.92 12.59 -7.96
CA LYS A 55 0.95 11.86 -7.11
C LYS A 55 0.60 10.50 -7.69
N GLU A 56 0.47 10.36 -9.01
CA GLU A 56 0.23 9.05 -9.65
C GLU A 56 1.40 8.08 -9.38
N ILE A 57 2.63 8.56 -9.52
CA ILE A 57 3.84 7.77 -9.26
C ILE A 57 3.92 7.38 -7.77
N LEU A 58 3.65 8.34 -6.88
CA LEU A 58 3.65 8.10 -5.43
C LEU A 58 2.55 7.15 -5.00
N GLY A 59 1.38 7.20 -5.65
CA GLY A 59 0.30 6.25 -5.42
C GLY A 59 0.72 4.81 -5.75
N ASP A 60 1.38 4.60 -6.89
CA ASP A 60 1.87 3.25 -7.22
C ASP A 60 2.96 2.77 -6.26
N ILE A 61 3.91 3.65 -5.90
CA ILE A 61 4.97 3.34 -4.92
C ILE A 61 4.38 3.00 -3.55
N GLU A 62 3.47 3.83 -3.05
CA GLU A 62 2.81 3.63 -1.76
C GLU A 62 1.99 2.34 -1.74
N ALA A 63 1.25 2.05 -2.81
CA ALA A 63 0.46 0.82 -2.92
C ALA A 63 1.34 -0.43 -2.92
N GLN A 64 2.44 -0.42 -3.68
CA GLN A 64 3.42 -1.52 -3.70
C GLN A 64 4.09 -1.73 -2.35
N TRP A 65 4.48 -0.64 -1.69
CA TRP A 65 5.12 -0.71 -0.38
C TRP A 65 4.15 -1.27 0.66
N ALA A 66 2.92 -0.76 0.72
CA ALA A 66 1.88 -1.27 1.62
C ALA A 66 1.60 -2.76 1.40
N ALA A 67 1.48 -3.19 0.13
CA ALA A 67 1.34 -4.61 -0.21
C ALA A 67 2.55 -5.44 0.23
N GLY A 68 3.77 -4.91 0.08
CA GLY A 68 5.00 -5.54 0.54
C GLY A 68 5.05 -5.75 2.06
N VAL A 69 4.65 -4.73 2.83
CA VAL A 69 4.56 -4.82 4.29
C VAL A 69 3.55 -5.89 4.71
N LEU A 70 2.37 -5.92 4.09
CA LEU A 70 1.33 -6.90 4.41
C LEU A 70 1.77 -8.33 4.07
N ARG A 71 2.47 -8.54 2.95
CA ARG A 71 3.11 -9.82 2.62
C ARG A 71 4.12 -10.24 3.68
N GLN A 72 5.00 -9.33 4.10
CA GLN A 72 6.03 -9.61 5.09
C GLN A 72 5.43 -10.02 6.44
N ARG A 73 4.39 -9.32 6.90
CA ARG A 73 3.70 -9.65 8.17
C ARG A 73 3.15 -11.08 8.15
N ARG A 74 2.59 -11.50 7.02
CA ARG A 74 2.00 -12.84 6.86
C ARG A 74 3.04 -13.95 6.72
N ILE A 75 4.16 -13.69 6.05
CA ILE A 75 5.30 -14.65 5.99
C ILE A 75 5.81 -14.95 7.41
N GLN A 76 5.88 -13.95 8.29
CA GLN A 76 6.30 -14.17 9.69
C GLN A 76 5.29 -14.97 10.52
N SER A 77 4.02 -15.01 10.11
CA SER A 77 2.95 -15.75 10.80
C SER A 77 2.85 -17.23 10.42
N GLY A 78 3.61 -17.69 9.42
CA GLY A 78 3.57 -19.09 8.94
C GLY A 78 2.43 -19.40 7.97
N ASP A 79 1.65 -18.39 7.58
CA ASP A 79 0.61 -18.50 6.55
C ASP A 79 1.23 -18.28 5.16
N GLU A 80 2.05 -19.25 4.71
CA GLU A 80 2.67 -19.22 3.38
C GLU A 80 1.69 -19.53 2.24
N GLU A 81 0.50 -20.05 2.51
CA GLU A 81 -0.41 -20.58 1.46
C GLU A 81 -1.33 -19.55 0.77
N ASP A 82 -1.58 -18.36 1.34
CA ASP A 82 -2.75 -17.55 0.91
C ASP A 82 -2.47 -16.22 0.19
N ILE A 83 -1.22 -15.88 -0.17
CA ILE A 83 -0.91 -14.56 -0.76
C ILE A 83 -0.75 -14.59 -2.29
N TYR A 84 -0.69 -15.78 -2.88
CA TYR A 84 -0.78 -15.98 -4.32
C TYR A 84 -1.95 -16.90 -4.64
N ILE A 85 -3.15 -16.35 -4.74
CA ILE A 85 -4.25 -17.10 -5.37
C ILE A 85 -3.88 -17.28 -6.84
N GLN A 86 -3.63 -18.53 -7.24
CA GLN A 86 -3.50 -18.90 -8.65
C GLN A 86 -4.74 -18.40 -9.40
N VAL A 87 -4.52 -17.51 -10.36
CA VAL A 87 -5.55 -17.16 -11.34
C VAL A 87 -5.76 -18.42 -12.17
N ALA A 88 -6.92 -19.07 -11.98
CA ALA A 88 -7.39 -20.17 -12.83
C ALA A 88 -7.72 -19.66 -14.24
#